data_AF-A0A7S7LYI8-F1
#
_entry.id   AF-A0A7S7LYI8-F1
#
_cell.length_a   1.000
_cell.length_b   1.000
_cell.length_c   1.000
_cell.angle_alpha   90.00
_cell.angle_beta   90.00
_cell.angle_gamma   90.00
#
_symmetry.space_group_name_H-M   'P 1'
#
loop_
_entity.id
_entity.type
_entity.pdbx_description
1 polymer ?
#
loop_
_entity_poly.entity_id
_entity_poly.type
_entity_poly.pdbx_seq_one_letter_code
_entity_poly.pdbx_strand_id
1 'polypeptide(L)' 'MLSLNNSILPAQLLHSSEEETIIYNGKVVKIITVFNDARGATALVENEDGDIYQVPKSSLR' A
#
# COMPACT_ATOMS: atom_id res chain seq x y z
N MET A 1 -26.71 -8.64 42.41
CA MET A 1 -26.61 -8.86 40.95
C MET A 1 -26.80 -7.51 40.27
N LEU A 2 -25.70 -6.92 39.76
CA LEU A 2 -25.73 -5.70 38.95
C LEU A 2 -25.29 -6.09 37.54
N SER A 3 -26.22 -6.02 36.59
CA SER A 3 -25.92 -6.05 35.16
C SER A 3 -25.98 -4.61 34.68
N LEU A 4 -24.87 -4.11 34.11
CA LEU A 4 -24.78 -2.80 33.48
C LEU A 4 -23.94 -2.94 32.20
N ASN A 5 -24.67 -3.16 31.11
CA ASN A 5 -24.64 -2.44 29.83
C ASN A 5 -23.35 -2.46 28.98
N ASN A 6 -23.48 -3.19 27.85
CA ASN A 6 -23.24 -2.72 26.49
C ASN A 6 -22.27 -1.54 26.30
N SER A 7 -21.15 -1.82 25.63
CA SER A 7 -21.08 -1.61 24.18
C SER A 7 -19.81 -2.24 23.65
N ILE A 8 -19.99 -3.35 22.95
CA ILE A 8 -19.03 -3.89 22.00
C ILE A 8 -18.81 -2.76 20.99
N LEU A 9 -17.70 -2.04 21.08
CA LEU A 9 -17.30 -1.14 20.00
C LEU A 9 -16.96 -2.05 18.81
N PRO A 10 -17.72 -2.01 17.70
CA PRO A 10 -17.37 -2.76 16.53
C PRO A 10 -16.09 -2.17 15.93
N ALA A 11 -15.27 -3.07 15.39
CA ALA A 11 -14.04 -2.86 14.67
C ALA A 11 -14.08 -1.61 13.78
N GLN A 12 -13.29 -0.59 14.13
CA GLN A 12 -12.81 0.39 13.17
C GLN A 12 -11.32 0.61 13.40
N LEU A 13 -10.54 -0.48 13.34
CA LEU A 13 -9.30 -0.43 12.58
C LEU A 13 -9.71 -0.22 11.12
N LEU A 14 -10.14 1.01 10.81
CA LEU A 14 -9.97 1.54 9.48
C LEU A 14 -8.45 1.67 9.31
N HIS A 15 -7.77 0.54 9.10
CA HIS A 15 -6.79 0.55 8.04
C HIS A 15 -7.60 0.94 6.82
N SER A 16 -7.74 2.24 6.58
CA SER A 16 -7.61 2.69 5.22
C SER A 16 -6.25 2.13 4.80
N SER A 17 -6.27 0.93 4.22
CA SER A 17 -5.50 0.71 3.02
C SER A 17 -6.05 1.73 2.04
N GLU A 18 -5.65 2.99 2.22
CA GLU A 18 -5.46 3.88 1.11
C GLU A 18 -4.59 3.01 0.20
N GLU A 19 -5.17 2.49 -0.87
CA GLU A 19 -4.38 1.86 -1.92
C GLU A 19 -3.37 2.94 -2.28
N GLU A 20 -2.15 2.80 -1.75
CA GLU A 20 -1.13 3.84 -1.75
C GLU A 20 -0.80 4.05 -3.22
N THR A 21 -1.49 5.03 -3.80
CA THR A 21 -1.56 5.25 -5.23
C THR A 21 -0.32 6.05 -5.53
N ILE A 22 0.72 5.35 -5.94
CA ILE A 22 2.05 5.93 -6.12
C ILE A 22 2.13 6.49 -7.54
N ILE A 23 2.73 7.66 -7.71
CA ILE A 23 2.95 8.22 -9.04
C ILE A 23 4.37 7.87 -9.49
N TYR A 24 4.48 7.16 -10.61
CA TYR A 24 5.75 6.92 -11.29
C TYR A 24 5.71 7.49 -12.70
N ASN A 25 6.61 8.43 -12.98
CA ASN A 25 6.74 9.07 -14.29
C ASN A 25 5.41 9.68 -14.81
N GLY A 26 4.60 10.25 -13.91
CA GLY A 26 3.30 10.82 -14.23
C GLY A 26 2.17 9.81 -14.45
N LYS A 27 2.44 8.50 -14.30
CA LYS A 27 1.43 7.45 -14.29
C LYS A 27 1.15 7.00 -12.86
N VAL A 28 -0.12 6.68 -12.60
CA VAL A 28 -0.51 5.98 -11.39
C VAL A 28 -0.04 4.54 -11.48
N VAL A 29 0.66 4.09 -10.44
CA VAL A 29 1.12 2.71 -10.33
C VAL A 29 0.78 2.12 -8.97
N LYS A 30 0.54 0.82 -8.96
CA LYS A 30 0.32 0.03 -7.76
C LYS A 30 1.58 -0.74 -7.41
N ILE A 31 2.06 -0.61 -6.18
CA ILE A 31 3.18 -1.44 -5.70
C ILE A 31 2.65 -2.86 -5.47
N ILE A 32 3.20 -3.82 -6.19
CA ILE A 32 2.96 -5.25 -5.95
C ILE A 32 3.85 -5.74 -4.81
N THR A 33 5.15 -5.42 -4.87
CA THR A 33 6.11 -5.82 -3.85
C THR A 33 7.32 -4.88 -3.85
N VAL A 34 8.04 -4.85 -2.73
CA VAL A 34 9.29 -4.12 -2.58
C VAL A 34 10.34 -5.08 -2.04
N PHE A 35 11.48 -5.15 -2.70
CA PHE A 35 12.63 -5.92 -2.25
C PHE A 35 13.82 -4.99 -2.09
N ASN A 36 14.67 -5.33 -1.12
CA ASN A 36 15.88 -4.58 -0.82
C ASN A 36 17.08 -5.49 -1.10
N ASP A 37 17.94 -5.08 -2.03
CA ASP A 37 19.16 -5.79 -2.38
C ASP A 37 20.40 -4.94 -2.05
N ALA A 38 21.60 -5.46 -2.33
CA ALA A 38 22.85 -4.75 -2.07
C ALA A 38 23.03 -3.44 -2.86
N ARG A 39 22.21 -3.21 -3.90
CA ARG A 39 22.18 -2.01 -4.76
C ARG A 39 21.07 -1.04 -4.34
N GLY A 40 20.10 -1.48 -3.54
CA GLY A 40 19.08 -0.64 -2.90
C GLY A 40 17.68 -1.26 -2.90
N ALA A 41 16.70 -0.45 -2.49
CA ALA A 41 15.29 -0.84 -2.51
C ALA A 41 14.71 -0.66 -3.92
N THR A 42 14.18 -1.74 -4.48
CA THR A 42 13.48 -1.80 -5.76
C THR A 42 12.05 -2.23 -5.53
N ALA A 43 11.11 -1.58 -6.22
CA ALA A 43 9.70 -1.89 -6.19
C ALA A 43 9.28 -2.52 -7.52
N LEU A 44 8.47 -3.57 -7.44
CA LEU A 44 7.72 -4.09 -8.57
C LEU A 44 6.37 -3.37 -8.58
N VAL A 45 6.07 -2.69 -9.67
CA VAL A 45 4.86 -1.89 -9.81
C VAL A 45 4.05 -2.33 -11.02
N GLU A 46 2.73 -2.16 -10.94
CA GLU A 46 1.77 -2.39 -12.00
C GLU A 46 1.13 -1.05 -12.39
N ASN A 47 1.02 -0.76 -13.68
CA ASN A 47 0.29 0.42 -14.17
C ASN A 47 -1.20 0.11 -14.41
N GLU A 48 -1.97 1.13 -14.78
CA GLU A 48 -3.39 0.98 -15.14
C GLU A 48 -3.62 0.13 -16.41
N ASP A 49 -2.61 0.00 -17.26
CA ASP A 49 -2.63 -0.83 -18.47
C ASP A 49 -2.43 -2.33 -18.14
N GLY A 50 -2.07 -2.67 -16.88
CA GLY A 50 -1.73 -4.03 -16.44
C GLY A 50 -0.29 -4.46 -16.71
N ASP A 51 0.57 -3.55 -17.18
CA ASP A 51 2.00 -3.80 -17.34
C ASP A 51 2.71 -3.78 -16.00
N ILE A 52 3.57 -4.78 -15.80
CA ILE A 52 4.39 -4.93 -14.60
C ILE A 52 5.84 -4.60 -14.93
N TYR A 53 6.45 -3.71 -14.15
CA TYR A 53 7.84 -3.34 -14.32
C TYR A 53 8.50 -2.99 -12.98
N GLN A 54 9.83 -3.00 -12.98
CA GLN A 54 10.65 -2.75 -11.79
C GLN A 54 11.16 -1.32 -11.81
N VAL A 55 11.03 -0.63 -10.68
CA VAL A 55 11.49 0.74 -10.51
C VAL A 55 12.23 0.89 -9.19
N PRO A 56 13.26 1.74 -9.10
CA PRO A 56 13.88 2.05 -7.82
C PRO A 56 12.83 2.66 -6.89
N LYS A 57 12.75 2.21 -5.63
CA LYS A 57 11.82 2.78 -4.65
C LYS A 57 12.03 4.28 -4.46
N SER A 58 13.27 4.75 -4.61
CA SER A 58 13.61 6.18 -4.58
C SER A 58 12.98 7.02 -5.70
N SER A 59 12.50 6.37 -6.77
CA SER A 59 11.83 7.03 -7.89
C SER A 59 10.31 7.11 -7.73
N LEU A 60 9.76 6.48 -6.70
CA LEU A 60 8.34 6.49 -6.36
C LEU A 60 8.04 7.71 -5.48
N ARG A 61 6.97 8.47 -5.79
CA ARG A 61 6.54 9.65 -5.04
C ARG A 61 5.04 9.68 -4.83
#